data_AF-A0A7X9B7U0-F1
#
_entry.id   AF-A0A7X9B7U0-F1
#
_cell.length_a   1.000
_cell.length_b   1.000
_cell.length_c   1.000
_cell.angle_alpha   90.00
_cell.angle_beta   90.00
_cell.angle_gamma   90.00
#
_symmetry.space_group_name_H-M   'P 1'
#
loop_
_entity.id
_entity.type
_entity.pdbx_description
1 polymer ?
#
loop_
_entity_poly.entity_id
_entity_poly.type
_entity_poly.pdbx_seq_one_letter_code
_entity_poly.pdbx_strand_id
1 'polypeptide(L)'
;QWNSKVLQGPVFQVNNFKNVSIIGVAAGLELALHHLTELPTRLMKKNALQFLAGTNYFIDRMSIIKAGGWNQNALVEDAELALRLYLLDGTVGEWLNSPELEQTPANFSIYRRQRERWVRGHLDLLSQVHRSSLSCSSKFYFYSKIFISQFRFLFDVGLPILSIYFMYVGAFIYLSPFFGFLSIILFIMSFLIWDTYGFIYRSLSNYIDPNLKLRDNLLQSIKLFLFIPIFIIVQAIPRIEAIFNSIFRSSNQMWYKTERTAEIAMEA
;
A
#
# COMPACT_ATOMS: atom_id res chain seq x y z
N GLN A 1 16.62 -14.28 21.83
CA GLN A 1 17.29 -14.69 20.59
C GLN A 1 16.24 -14.77 19.50
N TRP A 2 16.39 -14.00 18.43
CA TRP A 2 15.48 -14.07 17.29
C TRP A 2 15.88 -15.30 16.46
N ASN A 3 14.99 -16.30 16.37
CA ASN A 3 15.21 -17.48 15.52
C ASN A 3 14.69 -17.25 14.08
N SER A 4 14.23 -16.03 13.78
CA SER A 4 13.70 -15.66 12.47
C SER A 4 14.81 -15.31 11.50
N LYS A 5 14.68 -15.81 10.27
CA LYS A 5 15.58 -15.48 9.16
C LYS A 5 15.22 -14.17 8.46
N VAL A 6 13.99 -13.71 8.62
CA VAL A 6 13.46 -12.50 7.98
C VAL A 6 12.51 -11.81 8.94
N LEU A 7 12.76 -10.53 9.22
CA LEU A 7 11.90 -9.66 10.02
C LEU A 7 11.45 -8.49 9.16
N GLN A 8 10.21 -8.04 9.36
CA GLN A 8 9.67 -6.85 8.71
C GLN A 8 8.81 -6.08 9.71
N GLY A 9 9.15 -4.81 9.93
CA GLY A 9 8.37 -3.89 10.74
C GLY A 9 7.52 -2.93 9.91
N PRO A 10 6.59 -2.21 10.54
CA PRO A 10 5.80 -1.18 9.87
C PRO A 10 6.64 0.02 9.46
N VAL A 11 6.25 0.67 8.36
CA VAL A 11 6.87 1.90 7.87
C VAL A 11 5.80 2.97 7.74
N PHE A 12 6.06 4.14 8.31
CA PHE A 12 5.16 5.29 8.24
C PHE A 12 5.88 6.46 7.58
N GLN A 13 5.47 6.80 6.36
CA GLN A 13 5.99 7.96 5.63
C GLN A 13 5.30 9.24 6.13
N VAL A 14 5.70 9.73 7.31
CA VAL A 14 5.06 10.86 7.99
C VAL A 14 6.01 12.03 8.32
N ASN A 15 7.33 11.84 8.21
CA ASN A 15 8.34 12.79 8.74
C ASN A 15 8.29 14.19 8.11
N ASN A 16 7.83 14.31 6.87
CA ASN A 16 7.81 15.57 6.14
C ASN A 16 6.38 16.07 5.86
N PHE A 17 5.37 15.64 6.63
CA PHE A 17 3.98 16.07 6.45
C PHE A 17 3.76 17.59 6.47
N LYS A 18 4.61 18.34 7.20
CA LYS A 18 4.58 19.82 7.22
C LYS A 18 5.05 20.45 5.90
N ASN A 19 5.82 19.71 5.10
CA ASN A 19 6.50 20.20 3.88
C ASN A 19 5.90 19.66 2.58
N VAL A 20 4.85 18.84 2.66
CA VAL A 20 4.20 18.24 1.48
C VAL A 20 2.75 18.70 1.36
N SER A 21 2.23 18.63 0.13
CA SER A 21 0.82 18.90 -0.13
C SER A 21 -0.10 17.87 0.54
N ILE A 22 -1.40 18.15 0.54
CA ILE A 22 -2.45 17.21 0.98
C ILE A 22 -2.40 15.88 0.22
N ILE A 23 -1.96 15.90 -1.04
CA ILE A 23 -1.70 14.70 -1.86
C ILE A 23 -0.50 13.92 -1.33
N GLY A 24 0.57 14.62 -0.92
CA GLY A 24 1.70 14.01 -0.23
C GLY A 24 1.24 13.31 1.04
N VAL A 25 0.53 14.02 1.93
CA VAL A 25 -0.03 13.41 3.15
C VAL A 25 -0.82 12.13 2.84
N ALA A 26 -1.72 12.17 1.84
CA ALA A 26 -2.45 10.98 1.42
C ALA A 26 -1.55 9.85 0.91
N ALA A 27 -0.52 10.15 0.12
CA ALA A 27 0.44 9.16 -0.37
C ALA A 27 1.21 8.45 0.76
N GLY A 28 1.59 9.18 1.81
CA GLY A 28 2.23 8.59 3.00
C GLY A 28 1.28 7.72 3.80
N LEU A 29 0.02 8.17 3.96
CA LEU A 29 -1.04 7.42 4.64
C LEU A 29 -1.45 6.16 3.86
N GLU A 30 -1.38 6.16 2.53
CA GLU A 30 -1.63 4.97 1.70
C GLU A 30 -0.64 3.85 2.05
N LEU A 31 0.64 4.17 2.19
CA LEU A 31 1.64 3.20 2.63
C LEU A 31 1.35 2.73 4.05
N ALA A 32 1.09 3.66 4.97
CA ALA A 32 0.75 3.31 6.36
C ALA A 32 -0.48 2.39 6.46
N LEU A 33 -1.50 2.60 5.64
CA LEU A 33 -2.69 1.75 5.57
C LEU A 33 -2.29 0.30 5.27
N HIS A 34 -1.40 0.08 4.29
CA HIS A 34 -0.89 -1.26 3.98
C HIS A 34 -0.13 -1.87 5.18
N HIS A 35 0.76 -1.10 5.83
CA HIS A 35 1.56 -1.57 6.97
C HIS A 35 0.75 -1.81 8.24
N LEU A 36 -0.41 -1.16 8.41
CA LEU A 36 -1.29 -1.32 9.58
C LEU A 36 -2.37 -2.38 9.40
N THR A 37 -2.72 -2.76 8.17
CA THR A 37 -3.86 -3.65 7.91
C THR A 37 -3.43 -4.97 7.26
N GLU A 38 -2.87 -4.90 6.06
CA GLU A 38 -2.56 -6.08 5.24
C GLU A 38 -1.24 -6.74 5.63
N LEU A 39 -0.20 -5.95 5.93
CA LEU A 39 1.12 -6.49 6.20
C LEU A 39 1.18 -7.35 7.48
N PRO A 40 0.66 -6.91 8.65
CA PRO A 40 0.74 -7.72 9.87
C PRO A 40 -0.04 -9.03 9.71
N THR A 41 -1.24 -8.96 9.10
CA THR A 41 -2.07 -10.14 8.86
C THR A 41 -1.44 -11.11 7.87
N ARG A 42 -0.67 -10.61 6.90
CA ARG A 42 0.12 -11.46 5.99
C ARG A 42 1.29 -12.13 6.71
N LEU A 43 2.09 -11.36 7.46
CA LEU A 43 3.29 -11.86 8.13
C LEU A 43 2.96 -12.86 9.26
N MET A 44 1.79 -12.73 9.89
CA MET A 44 1.30 -13.73 10.85
C MET A 44 0.90 -15.08 10.20
N LYS A 45 0.59 -15.09 8.90
CA LYS A 45 0.28 -16.33 8.17
C LYS A 45 1.57 -16.97 7.65
N LYS A 46 2.18 -17.81 8.49
CA LYS A 46 3.49 -18.45 8.24
C LYS A 46 3.57 -19.33 6.97
N ASN A 47 2.44 -19.74 6.40
CA ASN A 47 2.40 -20.66 5.24
C ASN A 47 1.89 -20.01 3.95
N ALA A 48 1.70 -18.69 3.92
CA ALA A 48 1.28 -17.99 2.72
C ALA A 48 2.49 -17.32 2.06
N LEU A 49 2.51 -17.23 0.73
CA LEU A 49 3.52 -16.49 -0.01
C LEU A 49 3.47 -15.00 0.38
N GLN A 50 4.63 -14.43 0.74
CA GLN A 50 4.76 -13.07 1.25
C GLN A 50 5.81 -12.29 0.44
N PHE A 51 5.67 -10.97 0.48
CA PHE A 51 6.71 -10.05 0.06
C PHE A 51 7.27 -9.30 1.29
N LEU A 52 8.43 -8.69 1.11
CA LEU A 52 8.81 -7.56 1.95
C LEU A 52 8.13 -6.29 1.42
N ALA A 53 8.08 -5.25 2.25
CA ALA A 53 7.27 -4.07 1.99
C ALA A 53 8.11 -2.79 2.11
N GLY A 54 9.12 -2.65 1.27
CA GLY A 54 10.02 -1.49 1.27
C GLY A 54 11.03 -1.59 2.40
N THR A 55 11.22 -0.53 3.19
CA THR A 55 12.23 -0.50 4.27
C THR A 55 11.82 -1.27 5.53
N ASN A 56 12.59 -1.16 6.61
CA ASN A 56 12.36 -1.74 7.93
C ASN A 56 12.29 -3.28 7.92
N TYR A 57 13.12 -3.91 7.09
CA TYR A 57 13.33 -5.35 7.14
C TYR A 57 14.75 -5.71 7.55
N PHE A 58 14.86 -6.90 8.15
CA PHE A 58 16.14 -7.49 8.54
C PHE A 58 16.17 -8.92 8.02
N ILE A 59 17.15 -9.23 7.19
CA ILE A 59 17.31 -10.55 6.58
C ILE A 59 18.63 -11.13 7.07
N ASP A 60 18.59 -12.39 7.52
CA ASP A 60 19.78 -13.13 7.86
C ASP A 60 20.74 -13.21 6.66
N ARG A 61 22.02 -12.98 6.93
CA ARG A 61 23.05 -12.95 5.88
C ARG A 61 23.12 -14.27 5.11
N MET A 62 22.97 -15.41 5.80
CA MET A 62 23.04 -16.72 5.16
C MET A 62 21.84 -16.96 4.24
N SER A 63 20.66 -16.44 4.58
CA SER A 63 19.50 -16.44 3.68
C SER A 63 19.78 -15.69 2.38
N ILE A 64 20.39 -14.49 2.45
CA ILE A 64 20.74 -13.71 1.23
C ILE A 64 21.73 -14.49 0.36
N ILE A 65 22.76 -15.08 0.96
CA ILE A 65 23.77 -15.88 0.25
C ILE A 65 23.14 -17.11 -0.39
N LYS A 66 22.28 -17.82 0.35
CA LYS A 66 21.54 -18.99 -0.15
C LYS A 66 20.65 -18.64 -1.34
N ALA A 67 20.07 -17.44 -1.35
CA ALA A 67 19.26 -16.95 -2.46
C ALA A 67 20.08 -16.56 -3.70
N GLY A 68 21.40 -16.50 -3.61
CA GLY A 68 22.27 -16.02 -4.69
C GLY A 68 22.43 -14.49 -4.72
N GLY A 69 22.15 -13.81 -3.60
CA GLY A 69 22.27 -12.35 -3.49
C GLY A 69 21.03 -11.58 -3.99
N TRP A 70 21.22 -10.29 -4.23
CA TRP A 70 20.20 -9.37 -4.74
C TRP A 70 20.12 -9.41 -6.26
N ASN A 71 18.90 -9.38 -6.80
CA ASN A 71 18.69 -9.22 -8.23
C ASN A 71 18.73 -7.73 -8.60
N GLN A 72 19.81 -7.29 -9.24
CA GLN A 72 20.01 -5.88 -9.62
C GLN A 72 19.03 -5.40 -10.71
N ASN A 73 18.38 -6.33 -11.42
CA ASN A 73 17.40 -6.01 -12.47
C ASN A 73 15.97 -5.95 -11.91
N ALA A 74 15.74 -6.29 -10.64
CA ALA A 74 14.42 -6.25 -10.04
C ALA A 74 14.01 -4.80 -9.74
N LEU A 75 12.82 -4.40 -10.21
CA LEU A 75 12.25 -3.09 -9.88
C LEU A 75 11.78 -2.98 -8.42
N VAL A 76 11.50 -4.12 -7.79
CA VAL A 76 11.12 -4.29 -6.38
C VAL A 76 12.01 -5.38 -5.77
N GLU A 77 13.26 -5.02 -5.48
CA GLU A 77 14.32 -5.94 -5.09
C GLU A 77 14.02 -6.72 -3.81
N ASP A 78 13.31 -6.07 -2.89
CA ASP A 78 12.86 -6.59 -1.59
C ASP A 78 11.79 -7.68 -1.76
N ALA A 79 10.76 -7.39 -2.55
CA ALA A 79 9.67 -8.32 -2.86
C ALA A 79 10.17 -9.50 -3.71
N GLU A 80 11.09 -9.25 -4.65
CA GLU A 80 11.72 -10.29 -5.47
C GLU A 80 12.58 -11.24 -4.64
N LEU A 81 13.43 -10.72 -3.75
CA LEU A 81 14.24 -11.53 -2.86
C LEU A 81 13.36 -12.36 -1.90
N ALA A 82 12.30 -11.76 -1.35
CA ALA A 82 11.35 -12.46 -0.49
C ALA A 82 10.67 -13.64 -1.20
N LEU A 83 10.25 -13.42 -2.45
CA LEU A 83 9.67 -14.47 -3.29
C LEU A 83 10.68 -15.59 -3.56
N ARG A 84 11.93 -15.27 -3.90
CA ARG A 84 12.98 -16.28 -4.09
C ARG A 84 13.24 -17.10 -2.82
N LEU A 85 13.36 -16.45 -1.67
CA LEU A 85 13.55 -17.13 -0.38
C LEU A 85 12.40 -18.09 -0.08
N TYR A 86 11.16 -17.65 -0.30
CA TYR A 86 9.98 -18.51 -0.15
C TYR A 86 10.01 -19.72 -1.09
N LEU A 87 10.37 -19.51 -2.36
CA LEU A 87 10.45 -20.60 -3.35
C LEU A 87 11.59 -21.59 -3.07
N LEU A 88 12.67 -21.14 -2.42
CA LEU A 88 13.83 -21.98 -2.12
C LEU A 88 13.60 -22.91 -0.92
N ASP A 89 13.05 -22.39 0.17
CA ASP A 89 12.90 -23.17 1.41
C ASP A 89 11.70 -22.78 2.28
N GLY A 90 10.74 -22.05 1.72
CA GLY A 90 9.54 -21.61 2.45
C GLY A 90 9.82 -20.52 3.48
N THR A 91 10.97 -19.84 3.43
CA THR A 91 11.25 -18.71 4.32
C THR A 91 10.22 -17.60 4.12
N VAL A 92 9.64 -17.15 5.23
CA VAL A 92 8.65 -16.07 5.31
C VAL A 92 9.10 -15.01 6.31
N GLY A 93 8.58 -13.79 6.18
CA GLY A 93 8.86 -12.72 7.12
C GLY A 93 8.07 -12.88 8.42
N GLU A 94 8.71 -12.54 9.54
CA GLU A 94 8.04 -12.41 10.83
C GLU A 94 7.83 -10.93 11.18
N TRP A 95 6.70 -10.64 11.83
CA TRP A 95 6.35 -9.28 12.22
C TRP A 95 7.30 -8.74 13.29
N LEU A 96 7.92 -7.59 13.00
CA LEU A 96 8.69 -6.82 13.96
C LEU A 96 7.84 -5.64 14.44
N ASN A 97 7.47 -5.63 15.73
CA ASN A 97 6.69 -4.55 16.32
C ASN A 97 7.55 -3.31 16.65
N SER A 98 8.27 -2.80 15.65
CA SER A 98 9.12 -1.60 15.74
C SER A 98 8.91 -0.75 14.50
N PRO A 99 8.13 0.35 14.57
CA PRO A 99 7.89 1.21 13.41
C PRO A 99 9.12 2.03 13.03
N GLU A 100 9.34 2.18 11.72
CA GLU A 100 10.29 3.13 11.15
C GLU A 100 9.52 4.32 10.55
N LEU A 101 10.04 5.53 10.74
CA LEU A 101 9.45 6.74 10.16
C LEU A 101 10.27 7.19 8.95
N GLU A 102 9.59 7.40 7.83
CA GLU A 102 10.19 7.81 6.56
C GLU A 102 9.61 9.13 6.04
N GLN A 103 10.25 9.67 5.00
CA GLN A 103 9.74 10.79 4.24
C GLN A 103 8.78 10.32 3.13
N THR A 104 7.71 11.07 2.94
CA THR A 104 6.83 10.94 1.78
C THR A 104 7.46 11.59 0.55
N PRO A 105 7.17 11.10 -0.68
CA PRO A 105 7.55 11.81 -1.91
C PRO A 105 7.16 13.29 -1.89
N ALA A 106 8.11 14.16 -2.26
CA ALA A 106 7.94 15.62 -2.15
C ALA A 106 6.82 16.18 -3.04
N ASN A 107 6.59 15.55 -4.19
CA ASN A 107 5.61 15.99 -5.18
C ASN A 107 5.01 14.81 -5.95
N PHE A 108 3.94 15.10 -6.70
CA PHE A 108 3.22 14.08 -7.47
C PHE A 108 4.08 13.41 -8.55
N SER A 109 5.04 14.11 -9.16
CA SER A 109 5.91 13.52 -10.20
C SER A 109 6.78 12.40 -9.61
N ILE A 110 7.38 12.65 -8.44
CA ILE A 110 8.17 11.65 -7.71
C ILE A 110 7.28 10.49 -7.25
N TYR A 111 6.11 10.79 -6.66
CA TYR A 111 5.14 9.78 -6.24
C TYR A 111 4.70 8.88 -7.41
N ARG A 112 4.34 9.48 -8.54
CA ARG A 112 3.87 8.78 -9.74
C ARG A 112 4.92 7.81 -10.25
N ARG A 113 6.16 8.27 -10.42
CA ARG A 113 7.27 7.41 -10.86
C ARG A 113 7.49 6.27 -9.86
N GLN A 114 7.47 6.55 -8.55
CA GLN A 114 7.70 5.54 -7.52
C GLN A 114 6.63 4.46 -7.57
N ARG A 115 5.36 4.85 -7.62
CA ARG A 115 4.23 3.90 -7.68
C ARG A 115 4.21 3.13 -8.97
N GLU A 116 4.51 3.76 -10.10
CA GLU A 116 4.64 3.07 -11.38
C GLU A 116 5.69 1.95 -11.30
N ARG A 117 6.88 2.25 -10.74
CA ARG A 117 7.94 1.26 -10.51
C ARG A 117 7.45 0.11 -9.64
N TRP A 118 6.77 0.41 -8.54
CA TRP A 118 6.25 -0.61 -7.63
C TRP A 118 5.23 -1.51 -8.32
N VAL A 119 4.25 -0.95 -9.04
CA VAL A 119 3.24 -1.75 -9.74
C VAL A 119 3.89 -2.66 -10.78
N ARG A 120 4.76 -2.12 -11.63
CA ARG A 120 5.46 -2.92 -12.65
C ARG A 120 6.28 -4.03 -12.02
N GLY A 121 7.06 -3.71 -10.98
CA GLY A 121 7.84 -4.70 -10.26
C GLY A 121 6.98 -5.83 -9.70
N HIS A 122 5.83 -5.52 -9.11
CA HIS A 122 4.90 -6.56 -8.63
C HIS A 122 4.29 -7.38 -9.77
N LEU A 123 4.02 -6.77 -10.94
CA LEU A 123 3.57 -7.49 -12.14
C LEU A 123 4.65 -8.46 -12.67
N ASP A 124 5.93 -8.07 -12.63
CA ASP A 124 7.03 -8.92 -13.06
C ASP A 124 7.13 -10.21 -12.23
N LEU A 125 6.84 -10.13 -10.93
CA LEU A 125 6.81 -11.29 -10.02
C LEU A 125 5.74 -12.32 -10.41
N LEU A 126 4.68 -11.92 -11.10
CA LEU A 126 3.65 -12.85 -11.59
C LEU A 126 4.27 -13.90 -12.52
N SER A 127 5.23 -13.50 -13.36
CA SER A 127 5.92 -14.42 -14.29
C SER A 127 6.81 -15.43 -13.56
N GLN A 128 7.40 -15.04 -12.44
CA GLN A 128 8.24 -15.90 -11.60
C GLN A 128 7.37 -16.92 -10.85
N VAL A 129 6.24 -16.46 -10.28
CA VAL A 129 5.25 -17.34 -9.65
C VAL A 129 4.62 -18.29 -10.65
N HIS A 130 4.29 -17.82 -11.86
CA HIS A 130 3.73 -18.67 -12.91
C HIS A 130 4.62 -19.86 -13.24
N ARG A 131 5.93 -19.63 -13.40
CA ARG A 131 6.95 -20.64 -13.73
C ARG A 131 7.38 -21.51 -12.54
N SER A 132 6.99 -21.16 -11.32
CA SER A 132 7.35 -21.92 -10.11
C SER A 132 6.58 -23.24 -9.96
N SER A 133 7.07 -24.11 -9.08
CA SER A 133 6.44 -25.37 -8.68
C SER A 133 5.28 -25.23 -7.69
N LEU A 134 4.84 -24.00 -7.40
CA LEU A 134 3.73 -23.76 -6.46
C LEU A 134 2.41 -24.39 -6.94
N SER A 135 1.56 -24.76 -5.98
CA SER A 135 0.22 -25.27 -6.28
C SER A 135 -0.65 -24.21 -6.97
N CYS A 136 -1.65 -24.64 -7.74
CA CYS A 136 -2.58 -23.74 -8.43
C CYS A 136 -3.26 -22.77 -7.44
N SER A 137 -3.66 -23.27 -6.26
CA SER A 137 -4.24 -22.45 -5.19
C SER A 137 -3.29 -21.36 -4.70
N SER A 138 -2.01 -21.68 -4.50
CA SER A 138 -0.99 -20.70 -4.05
C SER A 138 -0.74 -19.63 -5.11
N LYS A 139 -0.68 -20.04 -6.40
CA LYS A 139 -0.55 -19.11 -7.52
C LYS A 139 -1.77 -18.19 -7.61
N PHE A 140 -2.98 -18.73 -7.52
CA PHE A 140 -4.22 -17.95 -7.53
C PHE A 140 -4.29 -16.97 -6.36
N TYR A 141 -3.94 -17.40 -5.16
CA TYR A 141 -3.85 -16.52 -3.99
C TYR A 141 -2.91 -15.34 -4.26
N PHE A 142 -1.71 -15.61 -4.77
CA PHE A 142 -0.73 -14.58 -5.10
C PHE A 142 -1.23 -13.60 -6.15
N TYR A 143 -1.78 -14.11 -7.26
CA TYR A 143 -2.36 -13.28 -8.32
C TYR A 143 -3.47 -12.40 -7.75
N SER A 144 -4.43 -12.99 -7.01
CA SER A 144 -5.53 -12.24 -6.42
C SER A 144 -5.04 -11.08 -5.54
N LYS A 145 -3.94 -11.27 -4.79
CA LYS A 145 -3.37 -10.22 -3.95
C LYS A 145 -2.77 -9.07 -4.76
N ILE A 146 -2.01 -9.37 -5.80
CA ILE A 146 -1.47 -8.33 -6.69
C ILE A 146 -2.62 -7.60 -7.38
N PHE A 147 -3.59 -8.32 -7.94
CA PHE A 147 -4.74 -7.74 -8.63
C PHE A 147 -5.59 -6.85 -7.71
N ILE A 148 -5.98 -7.33 -6.53
CA ILE A 148 -6.77 -6.55 -5.56
C ILE A 148 -6.02 -5.27 -5.17
N SER A 149 -4.71 -5.35 -4.93
CA SER A 149 -3.87 -4.19 -4.61
C SER A 149 -3.86 -3.15 -5.75
N GLN A 150 -3.74 -3.59 -7.01
CA GLN A 150 -3.68 -2.67 -8.15
C GLN A 150 -5.03 -2.04 -8.49
N PHE A 151 -6.12 -2.78 -8.29
CA PHE A 151 -7.48 -2.37 -8.66
C PHE A 151 -8.34 -1.90 -7.48
N ARG A 152 -7.76 -1.75 -6.29
CA ARG A 152 -8.46 -1.27 -5.09
C ARG A 152 -9.26 0.01 -5.33
N PHE A 153 -8.72 0.92 -6.14
CA PHE A 153 -9.35 2.20 -6.48
C PHE A 153 -10.77 2.04 -7.07
N LEU A 154 -11.06 0.94 -7.76
CA LEU A 154 -12.40 0.65 -8.29
C LEU A 154 -13.42 0.44 -7.18
N PHE A 155 -13.02 -0.19 -6.07
CA PHE A 155 -13.87 -0.39 -4.90
C PHE A 155 -14.04 0.92 -4.12
N ASP A 156 -12.96 1.69 -3.97
CA ASP A 156 -12.99 2.98 -3.27
C ASP A 156 -13.92 4.00 -3.96
N VAL A 157 -14.14 3.90 -5.29
CA VAL A 157 -15.09 4.72 -6.06
C VAL A 157 -16.46 4.05 -6.21
N GLY A 158 -16.48 2.76 -6.53
CA GLY A 158 -17.69 2.03 -6.92
C GLY A 158 -18.70 1.93 -5.79
N LEU A 159 -18.24 1.70 -4.55
CA LEU A 159 -19.13 1.59 -3.39
C LEU A 159 -19.88 2.91 -3.09
N PRO A 160 -19.21 4.09 -3.01
CA PRO A 160 -19.87 5.37 -2.89
C PRO A 160 -20.88 5.65 -4.00
N ILE A 161 -20.52 5.44 -5.26
CA ILE A 161 -21.42 5.67 -6.40
C ILE A 161 -22.66 4.78 -6.28
N LEU A 162 -22.47 3.51 -5.96
CA LEU A 162 -23.57 2.56 -5.80
C LEU A 162 -24.48 2.95 -4.62
N SER A 163 -23.90 3.43 -3.52
CA SER A 163 -24.66 3.91 -2.36
C SER A 163 -25.55 5.11 -2.69
N ILE A 164 -25.00 6.10 -3.40
CA ILE A 164 -25.73 7.30 -3.83
C ILE A 164 -26.83 6.92 -4.83
N TYR A 165 -26.53 6.03 -5.77
CA TYR A 165 -27.49 5.54 -6.74
C TYR A 165 -28.69 4.87 -6.05
N PHE A 166 -28.46 3.94 -5.12
CA PHE A 166 -29.56 3.30 -4.39
C PHE A 166 -30.34 4.27 -3.51
N MET A 167 -29.68 5.24 -2.89
CA MET A 167 -30.35 6.27 -2.10
C MET A 167 -31.25 7.17 -2.97
N TYR A 168 -30.75 7.58 -4.15
CA TYR A 168 -31.53 8.34 -5.13
C TYR A 168 -32.74 7.54 -5.62
N VAL A 169 -32.54 6.30 -6.06
CA VAL A 169 -33.64 5.43 -6.50
C VAL A 169 -34.66 5.25 -5.37
N GLY A 170 -34.22 5.06 -4.13
CA GLY A 170 -35.09 4.88 -2.98
C GLY A 170 -35.89 6.10 -2.55
N ALA A 171 -35.37 7.29 -2.83
CA ALA A 171 -36.06 8.54 -2.53
C ALA A 171 -37.18 8.85 -3.54
N PHE A 172 -37.04 8.43 -4.81
CA PHE A 172 -37.96 8.79 -5.90
C PHE A 172 -38.83 7.63 -6.39
N ILE A 173 -38.43 6.38 -6.14
CA ILE A 173 -39.16 5.17 -6.49
C ILE A 173 -39.38 4.39 -5.20
N TYR A 174 -40.58 3.86 -4.99
CA TYR A 174 -40.85 2.99 -3.86
C TYR A 174 -39.98 1.73 -3.98
N LEU A 175 -38.85 1.74 -3.27
CA LEU A 175 -38.00 0.58 -3.12
C LEU A 175 -38.63 -0.37 -2.11
N SER A 176 -38.42 -1.67 -2.29
CA SER A 176 -38.78 -2.63 -1.25
C SER A 176 -38.01 -2.29 0.05
N PRO A 177 -38.56 -2.62 1.23
CA PRO A 177 -37.88 -2.39 2.51
C PRO A 177 -36.45 -2.93 2.56
N PHE A 178 -36.18 -4.03 1.85
CA PHE A 178 -34.84 -4.60 1.70
C PHE A 178 -33.85 -3.63 1.04
N PHE A 179 -34.24 -3.01 -0.09
CA PHE A 179 -33.34 -2.08 -0.79
C PHE A 179 -33.18 -0.75 -0.03
N GLY A 180 -34.20 -0.31 0.70
CA GLY A 180 -34.08 0.82 1.63
C GLY A 180 -33.02 0.54 2.70
N PHE A 181 -33.10 -0.61 3.37
CA PHE A 181 -32.09 -1.04 4.34
C PHE A 181 -30.68 -1.17 3.73
N LEU A 182 -30.57 -1.79 2.55
CA LEU A 182 -29.30 -1.94 1.84
C LEU A 182 -28.65 -0.58 1.51
N SER A 183 -29.44 0.42 1.10
CA SER A 183 -28.93 1.76 0.77
C SER A 183 -28.27 2.44 1.98
N ILE A 184 -28.86 2.29 3.18
CA ILE A 184 -28.32 2.83 4.43
C ILE A 184 -27.00 2.14 4.78
N ILE A 185 -26.96 0.80 4.67
CA ILE A 185 -25.71 0.04 4.90
C ILE A 185 -24.61 0.50 3.95
N LEU A 186 -24.91 0.60 2.65
CA LEU A 186 -23.94 1.02 1.65
C LEU A 186 -23.46 2.46 1.89
N PHE A 187 -24.34 3.34 2.34
CA PHE A 187 -23.98 4.71 2.72
C PHE A 187 -23.00 4.74 3.91
N ILE A 188 -23.32 4.00 4.98
CA ILE A 188 -22.43 3.90 6.16
C ILE A 188 -21.07 3.31 5.76
N MET A 189 -21.06 2.22 4.97
CA MET A 189 -19.81 1.62 4.49
C MET A 189 -18.99 2.59 3.64
N SER A 190 -19.64 3.37 2.77
CA SER A 190 -18.97 4.38 1.95
C SER A 190 -18.34 5.47 2.80
N PHE A 191 -19.05 5.94 3.84
CA PHE A 191 -18.52 6.91 4.79
C PHE A 191 -17.28 6.39 5.53
N LEU A 192 -17.30 5.13 6.00
CA LEU A 192 -16.15 4.51 6.66
C LEU A 192 -14.95 4.34 5.73
N ILE A 193 -15.19 3.97 4.46
CA ILE A 193 -14.13 3.88 3.45
C ILE A 193 -13.51 5.26 3.21
N TRP A 194 -14.32 6.32 3.12
CA TRP A 194 -13.82 7.68 2.91
C TRP A 194 -13.06 8.22 4.13
N ASP A 195 -13.49 7.91 5.35
CA ASP A 195 -12.74 8.28 6.56
C ASP A 195 -11.50 7.41 6.80
N THR A 196 -11.21 6.39 5.97
CA THR A 196 -10.04 5.52 6.19
C THR A 196 -8.73 6.33 6.29
N TYR A 197 -8.53 7.34 5.43
CA TYR A 197 -7.32 8.19 5.50
C TYR A 197 -7.32 9.08 6.75
N GLY A 198 -8.47 9.65 7.14
CA GLY A 198 -8.62 10.42 8.36
C GLY A 198 -8.35 9.57 9.60
N PHE A 199 -8.90 8.35 9.65
CA PHE A 199 -8.69 7.38 10.71
C PHE A 199 -7.23 7.00 10.87
N ILE A 200 -6.53 6.68 9.77
CA ILE A 200 -5.09 6.37 9.82
C ILE A 200 -4.29 7.59 10.27
N TYR A 201 -4.61 8.79 9.79
CA TYR A 201 -3.96 10.02 10.23
C TYR A 201 -4.11 10.23 11.75
N ARG A 202 -5.31 10.05 12.30
CA ARG A 202 -5.55 10.13 13.75
C ARG A 202 -4.77 9.08 14.52
N SER A 203 -4.75 7.85 14.01
CA SER A 203 -4.04 6.72 14.62
C SER A 203 -2.52 6.92 14.64
N LEU A 204 -1.98 7.67 13.67
CA LEU A 204 -0.56 7.99 13.57
C LEU A 204 -0.19 9.33 14.18
N SER A 205 -1.12 10.05 14.82
CA SER A 205 -0.88 11.40 15.35
C SER A 205 0.37 11.52 16.22
N ASN A 206 0.61 10.56 17.13
CA ASN A 206 1.80 10.52 17.98
C ASN A 206 3.12 10.36 17.19
N TYR A 207 3.09 9.68 16.04
CA TYR A 207 4.26 9.53 15.16
C TYR A 207 4.46 10.74 14.25
N ILE A 208 3.38 11.47 13.94
CA ILE A 208 3.42 12.67 13.10
C ILE A 208 3.98 13.85 13.89
N ASP A 209 3.41 14.13 15.06
CA ASP A 209 3.84 15.18 15.97
C ASP A 209 3.29 14.87 17.38
N PRO A 210 4.13 14.54 18.38
CA PRO A 210 3.68 14.24 19.74
C PRO A 210 2.89 15.37 20.40
N ASN A 211 3.05 16.61 19.92
CA ASN A 211 2.36 17.80 20.43
C ASN A 211 1.18 18.24 19.54
N LEU A 212 0.72 17.37 18.62
CA LEU A 212 -0.37 17.69 17.71
C LEU A 212 -1.66 17.98 18.48
N LYS A 213 -2.19 19.20 18.32
CA LYS A 213 -3.46 19.59 18.93
C LYS A 213 -4.61 18.80 18.31
N LEU A 214 -5.59 18.42 19.13
CA LEU A 214 -6.80 17.72 18.68
C LEU A 214 -7.51 18.46 17.53
N ARG A 215 -7.60 19.80 17.61
CA ARG A 215 -8.19 20.65 16.57
C ARG A 215 -7.49 20.44 15.22
N ASP A 216 -6.17 20.48 15.20
CA ASP A 216 -5.39 20.36 13.96
C ASP A 216 -5.49 18.95 13.39
N ASN A 217 -5.52 17.94 14.27
CA ASN A 217 -5.73 16.55 13.90
C ASN A 217 -7.11 16.31 13.22
N LEU A 218 -8.17 16.88 13.81
CA LEU A 218 -9.53 16.82 13.24
C LEU A 218 -9.65 17.61 11.94
N LEU A 219 -9.10 18.82 11.87
CA LEU A 219 -9.11 19.63 10.65
C LEU A 219 -8.40 18.90 9.50
N GLN A 220 -7.26 18.27 9.77
CA GLN A 220 -6.55 17.50 8.76
C GLN A 220 -7.33 16.25 8.34
N SER A 221 -7.98 15.55 9.27
CA SER A 221 -8.85 14.41 8.97
C SER A 221 -10.02 14.81 8.05
N ILE A 222 -10.66 15.95 8.33
CA ILE A 222 -11.76 16.48 7.51
C ILE A 222 -11.25 16.84 6.10
N LYS A 223 -10.08 17.47 6.00
CA LYS A 223 -9.46 17.73 4.69
C LYS A 223 -9.23 16.44 3.92
N LEU A 224 -8.69 15.40 4.57
CA LEU A 224 -8.47 14.12 3.92
C LEU A 224 -9.78 13.50 3.41
N PHE A 225 -10.84 13.53 4.24
CA PHE A 225 -12.17 13.05 3.87
C PHE A 225 -12.73 13.77 2.63
N LEU A 226 -12.67 15.11 2.61
CA LEU A 226 -13.20 15.91 1.51
C LEU A 226 -12.41 15.72 0.19
N PHE A 227 -11.11 15.43 0.27
CA PHE A 227 -10.25 15.26 -0.89
C PHE A 227 -10.12 13.80 -1.39
N ILE A 228 -10.83 12.84 -0.77
CA ILE A 228 -10.82 11.42 -1.20
C ILE A 228 -11.05 11.24 -2.71
N PRO A 229 -12.05 11.88 -3.37
CA PRO A 229 -12.26 11.68 -4.80
C PRO A 229 -11.03 12.04 -5.64
N ILE A 230 -10.34 13.11 -5.27
CA ILE A 230 -9.10 13.55 -5.94
C ILE A 230 -7.99 12.53 -5.67
N PHE A 231 -7.86 12.05 -4.44
CA PHE A 231 -6.84 11.06 -4.09
C PHE A 231 -7.03 9.75 -4.84
N ILE A 232 -8.26 9.28 -5.01
CA ILE A 232 -8.51 8.06 -5.76
C ILE A 232 -8.01 8.20 -7.21
N ILE A 233 -8.30 9.34 -7.87
CA ILE A 233 -7.80 9.61 -9.22
C ILE A 233 -6.26 9.66 -9.24
N VAL A 234 -5.66 10.43 -8.33
CA VAL A 234 -4.21 10.59 -8.21
C VAL A 234 -3.50 9.25 -8.02
N GLN A 235 -4.06 8.34 -7.24
CA GLN A 235 -3.50 7.01 -7.02
C GLN A 235 -3.79 6.05 -8.18
N ALA A 236 -4.89 6.21 -8.90
CA ALA A 236 -5.23 5.36 -10.04
C ALA A 236 -4.29 5.59 -11.23
N ILE A 237 -3.88 6.84 -11.48
CA ILE A 237 -3.01 7.22 -12.61
C ILE A 237 -1.74 6.35 -12.73
N PRO A 238 -0.85 6.27 -11.71
CA PRO A 238 0.37 5.48 -11.83
C PRO A 238 0.11 3.97 -11.96
N ARG A 239 -0.98 3.46 -11.38
CA ARG A 239 -1.33 2.03 -11.46
C ARG A 239 -1.81 1.67 -12.87
N ILE A 240 -2.70 2.47 -13.45
CA ILE A 240 -3.20 2.30 -14.81
C ILE A 240 -2.05 2.43 -15.82
N GLU A 241 -1.20 3.45 -15.64
CA GLU A 241 -0.03 3.67 -16.48
C GLU A 241 0.94 2.48 -16.43
N ALA A 242 1.23 1.96 -15.24
CA ALA A 242 2.09 0.79 -15.08
C ALA A 242 1.55 -0.44 -15.80
N ILE A 243 0.25 -0.73 -15.65
CA ILE A 243 -0.42 -1.85 -16.32
C ILE A 243 -0.38 -1.66 -17.84
N PHE A 244 -0.75 -0.47 -18.32
CA PHE A 244 -0.72 -0.14 -19.74
C PHE A 244 0.68 -0.32 -20.32
N ASN A 245 1.69 0.24 -19.66
CA ASN A 245 3.06 0.12 -20.11
C ASN A 245 3.56 -1.33 -20.05
N SER A 246 3.20 -2.12 -19.04
CA SER A 246 3.57 -3.54 -18.96
C SER A 246 2.98 -4.38 -20.09
N ILE A 247 1.77 -4.06 -20.56
CA ILE A 247 1.09 -4.79 -21.65
C ILE A 247 1.57 -4.33 -23.03
N PHE A 248 1.70 -3.01 -23.24
CA PHE A 248 1.85 -2.43 -24.58
C PHE A 248 3.26 -1.90 -24.89
N ARG A 249 4.14 -1.73 -23.90
CA ARG A 249 5.50 -1.20 -24.11
C ARG A 249 6.54 -2.15 -23.54
N SER A 250 7.53 -2.53 -24.36
CA SER A 250 8.75 -3.17 -23.85
C SER A 250 9.47 -2.18 -22.94
N SER A 251 9.48 -2.44 -21.63
CA SER A 251 10.05 -1.50 -20.68
C SER A 251 11.52 -1.77 -20.41
N ASN A 252 12.41 -1.06 -21.11
CA ASN A 252 13.79 -0.83 -20.68
C ASN A 252 13.85 0.16 -19.48
N GLN A 253 13.06 -0.08 -18.44
CA GLN A 253 13.12 0.76 -17.24
C GLN A 253 14.14 0.20 -16.26
N MET A 254 15.12 1.04 -15.93
CA MET A 254 16.14 0.75 -14.94
C MET A 254 15.61 1.09 -13.54
N TRP A 255 16.03 0.32 -12.54
CA TRP A 255 15.84 0.67 -11.15
C TRP A 255 16.43 2.06 -10.86
N TYR A 256 15.71 2.89 -10.12
CA TYR A 256 16.17 4.23 -9.71
C TYR A 256 15.74 4.52 -8.28
N LYS A 257 16.57 5.30 -7.57
CA LYS A 257 16.31 5.71 -6.19
C LYS A 257 15.30 6.86 -6.14
N THR A 258 14.31 6.76 -5.25
CA THR A 258 13.36 7.85 -5.02
C THR A 258 14.06 9.04 -4.38
N GLU A 259 13.88 10.24 -4.95
CA GLU A 259 14.41 11.49 -4.41
C GLU A 259 13.74 11.83 -3.07
N ARG A 260 14.56 12.19 -2.08
CA ARG A 260 14.14 12.59 -0.73
C ARG A 260 14.04 14.12 -0.63
N THR A 261 13.16 14.62 0.24
CA THR A 261 13.21 16.03 0.63
C THR A 261 14.49 16.30 1.43
N ALA A 262 15.02 17.52 1.34
CA ALA A 262 16.21 17.91 2.11
C ALA A 262 16.03 17.53 3.59
N GLU A 263 16.97 16.76 4.13
CA GLU A 263 16.99 16.43 5.54
C GLU A 263 17.29 17.73 6.30
N ILE A 264 16.42 18.12 7.22
CA ILE A 264 16.78 19.15 8.21
C ILE A 264 17.91 18.51 9.00
N ALA A 265 19.12 19.05 8.89
CA ALA A 265 20.24 18.59 9.70
C ALA A 265 19.78 18.62 11.16
N MET A 266 19.79 17.46 11.83
CA MET A 266 19.64 17.45 13.27
C MET A 266 20.79 18.29 13.83
N GLU A 267 20.47 19.46 14.39
CA GLU A 267 21.40 20.17 15.26
C GLU A 267 21.78 19.18 16.37
N ALA A 268 23.07 18.81 16.38
CA ALA A 268 23.66 17.83 17.27
C ALA A 268 23.76 18.38 18.71
#